data_AF-A0AAU2EX55-F1
#
_entry.id   AF-A0AAU2EX55-F1
#
_cell.length_a   1.000
_cell.length_b   1.000
_cell.length_c   1.000
_cell.angle_alpha   90.00
_cell.angle_beta   90.00
_cell.angle_gamma   90.00
#
_symmetry.space_group_name_H-M   'P 1'
#
loop_
_entity.id
_entity.type
_entity.pdbx_description
1 polymer ?
#
loop_
_entity_poly.entity_id
_entity_poly.type
_entity_poly.pdbx_seq_one_letter_code
_entity_poly.pdbx_strand_id
1 'polypeptide(L)'
;MRHPYNNPDGTVVPLPLGHEPAGEVVEIGAEVTQLKVGDRVVMGPQAAPSGIIGCGGSLGGMNEYLLIEDAVPGESVAVFPDEWPFDVAALNKPMAVARHAVNRSEACPSDKVVVFGADPSAWSHHLARTARRTARRGRHHPRAGRPHWPSAPTRSSTPPPRTSQHP
;
A
#
# COMPACT_ATOMS: atom_id res chain seq x y z
N MET A 1 -23.77 -2.63 9.93
CA MET A 1 -24.35 -3.38 8.79
C MET A 1 -23.37 -4.49 8.43
N ARG A 2 -23.75 -5.77 8.51
CA ARG A 2 -22.83 -6.90 8.18
C ARG A 2 -22.89 -7.14 6.68
N HIS A 3 -21.78 -6.95 5.97
CA HIS A 3 -21.71 -7.22 4.53
C HIS A 3 -21.39 -8.71 4.33
N PRO A 4 -22.24 -9.50 3.64
CA PRO A 4 -21.99 -10.93 3.46
C PRO A 4 -20.84 -11.17 2.46
N TYR A 5 -19.94 -12.10 2.79
CA TYR A 5 -19.00 -12.72 1.85
C TYR A 5 -19.39 -14.19 1.66
N ASN A 6 -19.54 -14.64 0.41
CA ASN A 6 -19.88 -16.02 0.09
C ASN A 6 -18.61 -16.85 -0.05
N ASN A 7 -18.43 -17.82 0.83
CA ASN A 7 -17.42 -18.84 0.65
C ASN A 7 -17.80 -19.78 -0.51
N PRO A 8 -16.81 -20.47 -1.13
CA PRO A 8 -17.06 -21.44 -2.21
C PRO A 8 -18.00 -22.59 -1.82
N ASP A 9 -18.13 -22.87 -0.53
CA ASP A 9 -19.01 -23.91 0.04
C ASP A 9 -20.45 -23.41 0.30
N GLY A 10 -20.76 -22.17 -0.06
CA GLY A 10 -22.08 -21.56 0.13
C GLY A 10 -22.31 -20.98 1.54
N THR A 11 -21.31 -21.04 2.44
CA THR A 11 -21.41 -20.40 3.74
C THR A 11 -21.26 -18.89 3.63
N VAL A 12 -22.07 -18.16 4.41
CA VAL A 12 -22.02 -16.69 4.49
C VAL A 12 -21.34 -16.28 5.78
N VAL A 13 -20.18 -15.64 5.66
CA VAL A 13 -19.48 -15.07 6.80
C VAL A 13 -19.55 -13.54 6.76
N PRO A 14 -19.60 -12.85 7.92
CA PRO A 14 -19.47 -11.40 7.94
C PRO A 14 -18.12 -10.99 7.38
N LEU A 15 -18.12 -10.13 6.34
CA LEU A 15 -16.89 -9.57 5.80
C LEU A 15 -16.38 -8.46 6.72
N PRO A 16 -15.17 -8.58 7.28
CA PRO A 16 -14.54 -7.46 7.98
C PRO A 16 -14.26 -6.33 7.00
N LEU A 17 -14.69 -5.11 7.34
CA LEU A 17 -14.53 -3.93 6.51
C LEU A 17 -13.45 -3.00 7.08
N GLY A 18 -13.03 -2.03 6.27
CA GLY A 18 -12.05 -1.01 6.65
C GLY A 18 -10.63 -1.38 6.25
N HIS A 19 -10.15 -0.78 5.15
CA HIS A 19 -8.83 -1.03 4.60
C HIS A 19 -7.95 0.24 4.55
N GLU A 20 -8.42 1.32 5.20
CA GLU A 20 -7.76 2.63 5.26
C GLU A 20 -7.67 3.18 6.72
N PRO A 21 -7.46 2.36 7.78
CA PRO A 21 -7.37 2.89 9.14
C PRO A 21 -6.01 3.55 9.40
N ALA A 22 -6.02 4.51 10.32
CA ALA A 22 -4.87 4.95 11.09
C ALA A 22 -5.16 4.70 12.57
N GLY A 23 -4.16 4.33 13.35
CA GLY A 23 -4.35 3.97 14.76
C GLY A 23 -3.07 4.06 15.57
N GLU A 24 -3.18 3.76 16.85
CA GLU A 24 -2.05 3.71 17.79
C GLU A 24 -1.72 2.26 18.12
N VAL A 25 -0.42 1.96 18.21
CA VAL A 25 0.05 0.65 18.67
C VAL A 25 -0.23 0.53 20.17
N VAL A 26 -1.08 -0.43 20.54
CA VAL A 26 -1.42 -0.70 21.96
C VAL A 26 -0.71 -1.94 22.51
N GLU A 27 -0.25 -2.83 21.64
CA GLU A 27 0.46 -4.06 21.99
C GLU A 27 1.45 -4.43 20.87
N ILE A 28 2.56 -5.08 21.25
CA ILE A 28 3.62 -5.50 20.34
C ILE A 28 3.93 -6.97 20.58
N GLY A 29 3.99 -7.75 19.50
CA GLY A 29 4.41 -9.14 19.54
C GLY A 29 5.91 -9.27 19.88
N ALA A 30 6.29 -10.37 20.53
CA ALA A 30 7.64 -10.57 21.08
C ALA A 30 8.78 -10.43 20.04
N GLU A 31 8.52 -10.75 18.78
CA GLU A 31 9.50 -10.71 17.68
C GLU A 31 9.58 -9.34 16.98
N VAL A 32 8.69 -8.40 17.29
CA VAL A 32 8.64 -7.07 16.66
C VAL A 32 9.49 -6.09 17.46
N THR A 33 10.63 -5.69 16.90
CA THR A 33 11.64 -4.88 17.61
C THR A 33 11.73 -3.43 17.15
N GLN A 34 11.10 -3.09 16.03
CA GLN A 34 11.22 -1.78 15.37
C GLN A 34 10.01 -0.86 15.59
N LEU A 35 9.05 -1.28 16.41
CA LEU A 35 7.87 -0.53 16.81
C LEU A 35 7.78 -0.51 18.34
N LYS A 36 7.05 0.46 18.87
CA LYS A 36 6.74 0.54 20.30
C LYS A 36 5.27 0.88 20.52
N VAL A 37 4.76 0.48 21.69
CA VAL A 37 3.46 0.96 22.18
C VAL A 37 3.46 2.49 22.20
N GLY A 38 2.37 3.09 21.73
CA GLY A 38 2.21 4.52 21.54
C GLY A 38 2.60 5.03 20.14
N ASP A 39 3.25 4.20 19.30
CA ASP A 39 3.51 4.61 17.91
C ASP A 39 2.19 4.81 17.16
N ARG A 40 2.06 5.94 16.48
CA ARG A 40 0.94 6.21 15.58
C ARG A 40 1.25 5.67 14.20
N VAL A 41 0.38 4.81 13.69
CA VAL A 41 0.65 4.01 12.50
C VAL A 41 -0.49 4.01 11.49
N VAL A 42 -0.10 3.85 10.24
CA VAL A 42 -0.97 3.43 9.14
C VAL A 42 -0.52 2.04 8.68
N MET A 43 -1.45 1.26 8.13
CA MET A 43 -1.17 -0.12 7.70
C MET A 43 -1.21 -0.28 6.17
N GLY A 44 -0.44 -1.25 5.68
CA GLY A 44 -0.43 -1.71 4.30
C GLY A 44 -1.37 -2.91 4.14
N PRO A 45 -2.62 -2.74 3.64
CA PRO A 45 -3.64 -3.80 3.69
C PRO A 45 -3.29 -5.05 2.87
N GLN A 46 -2.43 -4.89 1.86
CA GLN A 46 -2.01 -5.96 0.95
C GLN A 46 -0.88 -6.84 1.50
N ALA A 47 -0.24 -6.42 2.60
CA ALA A 47 0.89 -7.14 3.18
C ALA A 47 0.47 -8.25 4.16
N ALA A 48 -0.81 -8.29 4.55
CA ALA A 48 -1.30 -9.27 5.50
C ALA A 48 -1.34 -10.70 4.92
N PRO A 49 -0.71 -11.69 5.58
CA PRO A 49 -0.78 -13.09 5.20
C PRO A 49 -2.22 -13.64 5.15
N SER A 50 -3.11 -13.15 6.02
CA SER A 50 -4.51 -13.58 6.11
C SER A 50 -5.43 -13.01 5.01
N GLY A 51 -4.86 -12.48 3.93
CA GLY A 51 -5.56 -11.81 2.85
C GLY A 51 -5.76 -10.31 3.11
N ILE A 52 -6.25 -9.60 2.09
CA ILE A 52 -6.26 -8.12 2.11
C ILE A 52 -7.17 -7.61 3.23
N ILE A 53 -6.58 -6.90 4.20
CA ILE A 53 -7.31 -6.32 5.33
C ILE A 53 -8.42 -5.39 4.81
N GLY A 54 -9.66 -5.63 5.24
CA GLY A 54 -10.84 -4.85 4.89
C GLY A 54 -11.33 -5.03 3.44
N CYS A 55 -10.79 -5.99 2.70
CA CYS A 55 -11.12 -6.27 1.30
C CYS A 55 -10.93 -7.76 0.96
N GLY A 56 -11.80 -8.63 1.48
CA GLY A 56 -11.80 -10.06 1.18
C GLY A 56 -10.88 -10.92 2.06
N GLY A 57 -10.04 -10.30 2.90
CA GLY A 57 -9.31 -10.98 3.97
C GLY A 57 -10.13 -11.16 5.25
N SER A 58 -9.56 -11.87 6.23
CA SER A 58 -10.20 -12.16 7.53
C SER A 58 -10.12 -11.04 8.57
N LEU A 59 -9.42 -9.95 8.27
CA LEU A 59 -9.21 -8.82 9.18
C LEU A 59 -9.75 -7.52 8.56
N GLY A 60 -10.12 -6.55 9.39
CA GLY A 60 -10.67 -5.26 8.94
C GLY A 60 -10.59 -4.17 10.00
N GLY A 61 -10.25 -2.95 9.59
CA GLY A 61 -10.01 -1.79 10.43
C GLY A 61 -11.25 -1.01 10.89
N MET A 62 -12.47 -1.41 10.49
CA MET A 62 -13.71 -0.91 11.11
C MET A 62 -13.98 -1.63 12.43
N ASN A 63 -12.98 -1.63 13.32
CA ASN A 63 -12.99 -2.22 14.65
C ASN A 63 -12.13 -1.36 15.59
N GLU A 64 -12.33 -1.50 16.90
CA GLU A 64 -11.52 -0.80 17.91
C GLU A 64 -10.05 -1.27 17.91
N TYR A 65 -9.83 -2.53 17.54
CA TYR A 65 -8.51 -3.14 17.44
C TYR A 65 -8.35 -3.85 16.10
N LEU A 66 -7.15 -3.77 15.54
CA LEU A 66 -6.75 -4.45 14.32
C LEU A 66 -5.38 -5.10 14.54
N LEU A 67 -5.32 -6.41 14.33
CA LEU A 67 -4.05 -7.13 14.30
C LEU A 67 -3.33 -6.84 12.99
N ILE A 68 -2.06 -6.44 13.08
CA ILE A 68 -1.13 -6.42 11.95
C ILE A 68 -0.18 -7.61 12.12
N GLU A 69 -0.43 -8.65 11.34
CA GLU A 69 0.42 -9.85 11.27
C GLU A 69 1.76 -9.50 10.62
N ASP A 70 2.84 -10.14 11.08
CA ASP A 70 4.20 -9.96 10.55
C ASP A 70 4.56 -8.48 10.34
N ALA A 71 4.41 -7.69 11.41
CA ALA A 71 4.58 -6.24 11.35
C ALA A 71 6.04 -5.86 11.00
N VAL A 72 6.21 -5.28 9.82
CA VAL A 72 7.48 -4.79 9.29
C VAL A 72 7.33 -3.33 8.89
N PRO A 73 7.99 -2.39 9.59
CA PRO A 73 7.95 -0.97 9.23
C PRO A 73 8.41 -0.72 7.79
N GLY A 74 7.64 0.07 7.05
CA GLY A 74 7.86 0.36 5.63
C GLY A 74 7.24 -0.66 4.67
N GLU A 75 6.73 -1.78 5.16
CA GLU A 75 6.08 -2.82 4.35
C GLU A 75 4.60 -2.99 4.76
N SER A 76 4.34 -3.60 5.92
CA SER A 76 2.98 -3.84 6.43
C SER A 76 2.45 -2.71 7.31
N VAL A 77 3.33 -1.84 7.79
CA VAL A 77 2.99 -0.73 8.69
C VAL A 77 3.96 0.44 8.52
N ALA A 78 3.51 1.67 8.74
CA ALA A 78 4.38 2.84 8.76
C ALA A 78 3.98 3.78 9.90
N VAL A 79 4.99 4.22 10.66
CA VAL A 79 4.82 5.23 11.72
C VAL A 79 4.71 6.61 11.09
N PHE A 80 3.81 7.44 11.62
CA PHE A 80 3.65 8.84 11.23
C PHE A 80 3.82 9.78 12.43
N PRO A 81 4.15 11.08 12.21
CA PRO A 81 4.42 12.02 13.28
C PRO A 81 3.21 12.29 14.20
N ASP A 82 3.46 12.53 15.49
CA ASP A 82 2.42 12.76 16.50
C ASP A 82 1.61 14.05 16.27
N GLU A 83 2.16 15.01 15.54
CA GLU A 83 1.46 16.24 15.19
C GLU A 83 0.41 16.03 14.09
N TRP A 84 0.41 14.90 13.37
CA TRP A 84 -0.55 14.65 12.31
C TRP A 84 -1.89 14.14 12.89
N PRO A 85 -3.01 14.76 12.49
CA PRO A 85 -4.34 14.22 12.80
C PRO A 85 -4.55 12.82 12.18
N PHE A 86 -5.24 11.95 12.91
CA PHE A 86 -5.52 10.57 12.47
C PHE A 86 -6.37 10.52 11.19
N ASP A 87 -7.32 11.42 11.01
CA ASP A 87 -8.15 11.53 9.81
C ASP A 87 -7.33 11.88 8.56
N VAL A 88 -6.29 12.70 8.70
CA VAL A 88 -5.31 12.97 7.64
C VAL A 88 -4.44 11.73 7.37
N ALA A 89 -3.97 11.05 8.42
CA ALA A 89 -3.16 9.84 8.27
C ALA A 89 -3.95 8.69 7.59
N ALA A 90 -5.24 8.56 7.88
CA ALA A 90 -6.12 7.56 7.26
C ALA A 90 -6.18 7.69 5.72
N LEU A 91 -5.94 8.89 5.19
CA LEU A 91 -5.84 9.13 3.73
C LEU A 91 -4.58 8.50 3.10
N ASN A 92 -3.69 7.88 3.87
CA ASN A 92 -2.46 7.27 3.35
C ASN A 92 -2.74 6.27 2.21
N LYS A 93 -3.69 5.35 2.37
CA LYS A 93 -3.98 4.34 1.33
C LYS A 93 -4.56 4.97 0.05
N PRO A 94 -5.58 5.86 0.07
CA PRO A 94 -6.08 6.46 -1.18
C PRO A 94 -5.00 7.33 -1.85
N MET A 95 -4.15 7.99 -1.06
CA MET A 95 -2.99 8.73 -1.58
C MET A 95 -1.94 7.81 -2.21
N ALA A 96 -1.71 6.61 -1.65
CA ALA A 96 -0.80 5.62 -2.21
C ALA A 96 -1.28 5.12 -3.58
N VAL A 97 -2.59 4.86 -3.73
CA VAL A 97 -3.21 4.48 -5.01
C VAL A 97 -3.03 5.59 -6.05
N ALA A 98 -3.34 6.83 -5.70
CA ALA A 98 -3.11 7.98 -6.56
C ALA A 98 -1.64 8.14 -6.97
N ARG A 99 -0.72 8.01 -6.01
CA ARG A 99 0.72 8.07 -6.27
C ARG A 99 1.18 6.96 -7.21
N HIS A 100 0.63 5.75 -7.06
CA HIS A 100 0.90 4.62 -7.95
C HIS A 100 0.41 4.89 -9.38
N ALA A 101 -0.80 5.41 -9.56
CA ALA A 101 -1.31 5.79 -10.88
C ALA A 101 -0.44 6.88 -11.53
N VAL A 102 -0.04 7.91 -10.79
CA VAL A 102 0.87 8.94 -11.32
C VAL A 102 2.24 8.35 -11.67
N ASN A 103 2.75 7.40 -10.89
CA ASN A 103 3.99 6.65 -11.23
C ASN A 103 3.87 5.94 -12.57
N ARG A 104 2.78 5.19 -12.77
CA ARG A 104 2.53 4.41 -13.99
C ARG A 104 2.24 5.26 -15.21
N SER A 105 1.70 6.46 -15.03
CA SER A 105 1.43 7.38 -16.15
C SER A 105 2.69 7.92 -16.81
N GLU A 106 3.85 7.84 -16.12
CA GLU A 106 5.12 8.46 -16.51
C GLU A 106 5.03 9.98 -16.80
N ALA A 107 3.92 10.62 -16.40
CA ALA A 107 3.65 12.02 -16.67
C ALA A 107 4.75 12.92 -16.07
N CYS A 108 5.25 13.81 -16.91
CA CYS A 108 6.24 14.79 -16.58
C CYS A 108 5.61 16.14 -16.17
N PRO A 109 6.35 17.02 -15.48
CA PRO A 109 5.81 18.30 -15.02
C PRO A 109 5.20 19.18 -16.11
N SER A 110 5.70 19.10 -17.35
CA SER A 110 5.18 19.82 -18.52
C SER A 110 3.83 19.30 -19.03
N ASP A 111 3.46 18.07 -18.68
CA ASP A 111 2.34 17.40 -19.34
C ASP A 111 1.00 17.97 -18.88
N LYS A 112 0.09 18.06 -19.84
CA LYS A 112 -1.33 18.35 -19.61
C LYS A 112 -2.01 17.01 -19.34
N VAL A 113 -2.66 16.90 -18.19
CA VAL A 113 -3.29 15.65 -17.73
C VAL A 113 -4.77 15.91 -17.55
N VAL A 114 -5.60 14.98 -18.02
CA VAL A 114 -7.04 14.94 -17.74
C VAL A 114 -7.27 13.91 -16.63
N VAL A 115 -8.04 14.29 -15.63
CA VAL A 115 -8.54 13.37 -14.58
C VAL A 115 -10.04 13.25 -14.79
N PHE A 116 -10.52 12.04 -15.04
CA PHE A 116 -11.95 11.76 -15.14
C PHE A 116 -12.50 11.49 -13.73
N GLY A 117 -13.47 12.30 -13.30
CA GLY A 117 -14.06 12.22 -11.95
C GLY A 117 -13.60 13.33 -10.99
N ALA A 118 -14.35 13.52 -9.91
CA ALA A 118 -14.09 14.51 -8.85
C ALA A 118 -14.36 13.94 -7.44
N ASP A 119 -14.27 12.62 -7.33
CA ASP A 119 -14.37 11.87 -6.07
C ASP A 119 -13.05 11.92 -5.29
N PRO A 120 -12.98 11.45 -4.04
CA PRO A 120 -11.76 11.47 -3.22
C PRO A 120 -10.54 10.85 -3.94
N SER A 121 -10.76 9.83 -4.77
CA SER A 121 -9.73 9.23 -5.62
C SER A 121 -9.17 10.26 -6.61
N ALA A 122 -10.03 10.94 -7.38
CA ALA A 122 -9.60 11.96 -8.35
C ALA A 122 -8.84 13.12 -7.68
N TRP A 123 -9.28 13.59 -6.52
CA TRP A 123 -8.57 14.62 -5.76
C TRP A 123 -7.18 14.16 -5.30
N SER A 124 -7.07 12.92 -4.85
CA SER A 124 -5.78 12.32 -4.48
C SER A 124 -4.81 12.26 -5.67
N HIS A 125 -5.30 11.94 -6.88
CA HIS A 125 -4.49 11.95 -8.11
C HIS A 125 -3.99 13.35 -8.47
N HIS A 126 -4.84 14.37 -8.30
CA HIS A 126 -4.45 15.76 -8.51
C HIS A 126 -3.33 16.18 -7.54
N LEU A 127 -3.50 15.91 -6.25
CA LEU A 127 -2.53 16.24 -5.19
C LEU A 127 -1.21 15.48 -5.35
N ALA A 128 -1.26 14.18 -5.65
CA ALA A 128 -0.05 13.39 -5.89
C ALA A 128 0.77 13.93 -7.08
N ARG A 129 0.10 14.45 -8.11
CA ARG A 129 0.75 15.06 -9.27
C ARG A 129 1.37 16.42 -8.95
N THR A 130 0.67 17.29 -8.21
CA THR A 130 1.21 18.60 -7.82
C THR A 130 2.44 18.44 -6.92
N ALA A 131 2.43 17.49 -5.98
CA ALA A 131 3.58 17.17 -5.14
C ALA A 131 4.82 16.68 -5.92
N ARG A 132 4.64 15.95 -7.03
CA ARG A 132 5.78 15.59 -7.91
C ARG A 132 6.39 16.77 -8.65
N ARG A 133 5.55 17.72 -9.07
CA ARG A 133 6.01 18.93 -9.76
C ARG A 133 6.92 19.76 -8.86
N THR A 134 6.59 19.90 -7.58
CA THR A 134 7.42 20.61 -6.60
C THR A 134 8.71 19.86 -6.29
N ALA A 135 8.65 18.54 -6.07
CA ALA A 135 9.82 17.71 -5.78
C ALA A 135 10.85 17.63 -6.93
N ARG A 136 10.42 17.72 -8.20
CA ARG A 136 11.34 17.80 -9.35
C ARG A 136 11.87 19.20 -9.60
N ARG A 137 11.10 20.25 -9.30
CA ARG A 137 11.60 21.64 -9.41
C ARG A 137 12.76 21.92 -8.45
N GLY A 138 12.75 21.34 -7.25
CA GLY A 138 13.87 21.40 -6.31
C GLY A 138 15.16 20.66 -6.75
N ARG A 139 15.13 19.94 -7.88
CA ARG A 139 16.30 19.23 -8.44
C ARG A 139 16.91 19.91 -9.67
N HIS A 140 16.60 21.18 -9.93
CA HIS A 140 17.24 22.00 -10.98
C HIS A 140 18.56 22.65 -10.53
N HIS A 141 19.36 21.97 -9.70
CA HIS A 141 20.82 22.16 -9.66
C HIS A 141 21.45 21.21 -10.70
N PRO A 142 22.57 21.57 -11.36
CA PRO A 142 23.15 20.74 -12.42
C PRO A 142 23.42 19.32 -11.92
N ARG A 143 23.01 18.33 -12.70
CA ARG A 143 23.11 16.89 -12.38
C ARG A 143 24.57 16.50 -12.11
N ALA A 144 24.92 16.22 -10.85
CA ALA A 144 25.97 15.25 -10.55
C ALA A 144 25.43 13.85 -10.89
N GLY A 145 26.31 12.98 -11.41
CA GLY A 145 25.99 11.70 -12.04
C GLY A 145 24.99 10.82 -11.28
N ARG A 146 24.16 10.11 -12.04
CA ARG A 146 23.25 9.08 -11.51
C ARG A 146 24.09 7.92 -10.96
N PRO A 147 23.83 7.43 -9.74
CA PRO A 147 24.28 6.10 -9.33
C PRO A 147 23.61 5.07 -10.24
N HIS A 148 24.43 4.20 -10.83
CA HIS A 148 23.98 3.01 -11.53
C HIS A 148 23.60 1.97 -10.46
N TRP A 149 22.34 1.54 -10.45
CA TRP A 149 21.94 0.38 -9.66
C TRP A 149 22.04 -0.84 -10.57
N PRO A 150 22.74 -1.92 -10.19
CA PRO A 150 22.82 -3.10 -11.02
C PRO A 150 21.44 -3.74 -11.15
N SER A 151 21.03 -4.01 -12.39
CA SER A 151 19.83 -4.77 -12.72
C SER A 151 19.94 -6.18 -12.15
N ALA A 152 18.86 -6.68 -11.53
CA ALA A 152 18.78 -8.08 -11.14
C ALA A 152 18.92 -8.99 -12.39
N PRO A 153 19.63 -10.14 -12.29
CA PRO A 153 19.82 -11.02 -13.43
C PRO A 153 18.50 -11.60 -13.91
N THR A 154 18.23 -11.46 -15.21
CA THR A 154 17.11 -12.08 -15.90
C THR A 154 17.25 -13.60 -15.83
N ARG A 155 16.34 -14.29 -15.12
CA ARG A 155 16.20 -15.75 -15.22
C ARG A 155 15.76 -16.09 -16.65
N SER A 156 16.58 -16.84 -17.36
CA SER A 156 16.26 -17.43 -18.66
C SER A 156 15.09 -18.40 -18.52
N SER A 157 13.97 -18.13 -19.18
CA SER A 157 12.83 -19.03 -19.31
C SER A 157 13.10 -20.04 -20.42
N THR A 158 13.93 -21.05 -20.15
CA THR A 158 14.02 -22.24 -21.00
C THR A 158 13.30 -23.37 -20.27
N PRO A 159 12.18 -23.89 -20.78
CA PRO A 159 11.52 -25.05 -20.17
C PRO A 159 12.38 -26.31 -20.33
N PRO A 160 12.39 -27.22 -19.34
CA PRO A 160 13.17 -28.46 -19.42
C PRO A 160 12.61 -29.40 -20.51
N PRO A 161 13.47 -30.22 -21.16
CA PRO A 161 13.03 -31.15 -22.19
C PRO A 161 12.11 -32.24 -21.61
N ARG A 162 11.01 -32.52 -22.33
CA ARG A 162 10.10 -33.63 -22.02
C ARG A 162 10.82 -34.95 -22.20
N THR A 163 11.01 -35.70 -21.11
CA THR A 163 11.39 -37.10 -21.18
C THR A 163 10.20 -37.91 -21.68
N SER A 164 10.32 -38.48 -22.87
CA SER A 164 9.40 -39.49 -23.39
C SER A 164 9.52 -40.77 -22.56
N GLN A 165 8.51 -41.06 -21.75
CA GLN A 165 8.27 -42.42 -21.24
C GLN A 165 7.32 -43.12 -22.21
N HIS A 166 7.79 -44.23 -22.76
CA HIS A 166 7.00 -45.28 -23.40
C HIS A 166 7.74 -46.60 -23.17
N PRO A 167 7.03 -47.74 -23.09
CA PRO A 167 5.81 -48.05 -22.38
C PRO A 167 6.06 -48.66 -20.99
#